data_AF-O99664-F1
#
_entry.id   AF-O99664-F1
#
_cell.length_a   1.000
_cell.length_b   1.000
_cell.length_c   1.000
_cell.angle_alpha   90.00
_cell.angle_beta   90.00
_cell.angle_gamma   90.00
#
_symmetry.space_group_name_H-M   'P 1'
#
loop_
_entity.id
_entity.type
_entity.pdbx_description
1 polymer ?
#
loop_
_entity_poly.entity_id
_entity_poly.type
_entity_poly.pdbx_seq_one_letter_code
_entity_poly.pdbx_strand_id
1 'polypeptide(L)'
;GRQWDWTYEYSDYNTSDEQSLTFDSYMIPEDDLELGQLRLLEVDNRVVVPAKTHLRMIITSADVLHSWAVPSLGVKCDAVPGRLNQTSIFIKREGVYYGQCSELCGTNHAFMPIVLEAV
;
A
#
# COMPACT_ATOMS: atom_id res chain seq x y z
N GLY A 1 -5.38 -5.18 -3.18
CA GLY A 1 -4.89 -4.72 -4.50
C GLY A 1 -5.96 -4.92 -5.53
N ARG A 2 -6.06 -3.97 -6.46
CA ARG A 2 -7.01 -3.95 -7.58
C ARG A 2 -6.29 -3.41 -8.82
N GLN A 3 -6.77 -3.68 -10.02
CA GLN A 3 -6.30 -3.09 -11.27
C GLN A 3 -6.75 -1.62 -11.34
N TRP A 4 -5.89 -0.62 -11.19
CA TRP A 4 -4.43 -0.67 -10.90
C TRP A 4 -4.10 0.31 -9.78
N ASP A 5 -4.49 -0.06 -8.57
CA ASP A 5 -4.42 0.74 -7.36
C ASP A 5 -4.41 -0.13 -6.09
N TRP A 6 -4.23 0.54 -4.95
CA TRP A 6 -4.24 -0.11 -3.64
C TRP A 6 -5.31 0.50 -2.74
N THR A 7 -6.27 -0.30 -2.31
CA THR A 7 -7.17 0.05 -1.21
C THR A 7 -6.56 -0.41 0.11
N TYR A 8 -6.63 0.45 1.13
CA TYR A 8 -6.22 0.16 2.50
C TYR A 8 -7.39 0.33 3.46
N GLU A 9 -7.43 -0.53 4.47
CA GLU A 9 -8.46 -0.54 5.50
C GLU A 9 -7.79 -0.67 6.88
N TYR A 10 -8.14 0.23 7.79
CA TYR A 10 -7.79 0.14 9.21
C TYR A 10 -8.99 -0.37 10.01
N SER A 11 -9.17 -1.68 10.05
CA SER A 11 -10.34 -2.34 10.66
C SER A 11 -10.40 -2.25 12.19
N ASP A 12 -9.26 -2.03 12.85
CA ASP A 12 -9.14 -2.11 14.31
C ASP A 12 -9.75 -0.90 15.05
N TYR A 13 -10.03 0.20 14.33
CA TYR A 13 -10.46 1.47 14.92
C TYR A 13 -11.95 1.76 14.76
N ASN A 14 -12.76 0.73 14.52
CA ASN A 14 -14.18 0.88 14.24
C ASN A 14 -14.98 1.04 15.55
N THR A 15 -15.72 2.15 15.67
CA THR A 15 -16.72 2.34 16.73
C THR A 15 -18.04 1.60 16.44
N SER A 16 -18.26 1.15 15.20
CA SER A 16 -19.40 0.33 14.77
C SER A 16 -19.09 -0.39 13.43
N ASP A 17 -19.86 -1.43 13.08
CA ASP A 17 -19.65 -2.28 11.88
C ASP A 17 -19.61 -1.51 10.54
N GLU A 18 -20.07 -0.26 10.50
CA GLU A 18 -20.15 0.56 9.27
C GLU A 18 -19.05 1.63 9.15
N GLN A 19 -18.05 1.64 10.04
CA GLN A 19 -17.06 2.75 10.14
C GLN A 19 -15.60 2.32 9.98
N SER A 20 -15.30 1.31 9.14
CA SER A 20 -13.90 1.05 8.81
C SER A 20 -13.29 2.19 8.01
N LEU A 21 -12.18 2.74 8.53
CA LEU A 21 -11.41 3.76 7.82
C LEU A 21 -10.77 3.09 6.59
N THR A 22 -11.41 3.28 5.45
CA THR A 22 -11.03 2.69 4.16
C THR A 22 -10.81 3.79 3.14
N PHE A 23 -9.73 3.68 2.35
CA PHE A 23 -9.41 4.62 1.29
C PHE A 23 -8.63 3.95 0.16
N ASP A 24 -8.72 4.53 -1.03
CA ASP A 24 -7.96 4.12 -2.21
C ASP A 24 -6.71 4.98 -2.35
N SER A 25 -5.64 4.38 -2.86
CA SER A 25 -4.33 4.99 -3.10
C SER A 25 -3.96 4.83 -4.57
N TYR A 26 -3.97 5.94 -5.29
CA TYR A 26 -3.68 6.05 -6.71
C TYR A 26 -2.37 6.78 -6.96
N MET A 27 -1.67 6.40 -8.02
CA MET A 27 -0.49 7.13 -8.49
C MET A 27 -0.89 8.54 -8.95
N ILE A 28 -0.12 9.55 -8.52
CA ILE A 28 -0.31 10.92 -9.03
C ILE A 28 0.16 11.00 -10.50
N PRO A 29 -0.68 11.47 -11.44
CA PRO A 29 -0.28 11.71 -12.83
C PRO A 29 0.83 12.75 -12.96
N GLU A 30 1.65 12.66 -14.01
CA GLU A 30 2.80 13.56 -14.19
C GLU A 30 2.42 15.05 -14.28
N ASP A 31 1.26 15.36 -14.86
CA ASP A 31 0.73 16.72 -14.97
C ASP A 31 0.29 17.31 -13.62
N ASP A 32 0.00 16.45 -12.64
CA ASP A 32 -0.47 16.83 -11.29
C ASP A 32 0.67 16.80 -10.25
N LEU A 33 1.90 16.44 -10.64
CA LEU A 33 3.04 16.39 -9.71
C LEU A 33 3.51 17.77 -9.29
N GLU A 34 3.72 17.96 -8.00
CA GLU A 34 4.35 19.14 -7.43
C GLU A 34 5.89 19.06 -7.48
N LEU A 35 6.55 20.22 -7.45
CA LEU A 35 8.01 20.29 -7.47
C LEU A 35 8.60 19.54 -6.26
N GLY A 36 9.37 18.47 -6.55
CA GLY A 36 10.02 17.63 -5.55
C GLY A 36 9.37 16.26 -5.34
N GLN A 37 8.16 16.04 -5.87
CA GLN A 37 7.53 14.73 -5.85
C GLN A 37 8.17 13.76 -6.85
N LEU A 38 8.10 12.46 -6.54
CA LEU A 38 8.75 11.42 -7.33
C LEU A 38 7.79 10.86 -8.38
N ARG A 39 8.16 11.03 -9.65
CA ARG A 39 7.44 10.46 -10.79
C ARG A 39 7.29 8.94 -10.64
N LEU A 40 6.08 8.44 -10.88
CA LEU A 40 5.67 7.03 -10.77
C LEU A 40 5.67 6.41 -9.36
N LEU A 41 6.06 7.17 -8.33
CA LEU A 41 6.15 6.67 -6.96
C LEU A 41 5.20 7.38 -6.01
N GLU A 42 4.88 8.65 -6.28
CA GLU A 42 3.97 9.41 -5.43
C GLU A 42 2.51 8.95 -5.59
N VAL A 43 1.76 9.03 -4.49
CA VAL A 43 0.34 8.68 -4.42
C VAL A 43 -0.47 9.79 -3.79
N ASP A 44 -1.77 9.83 -4.10
CA ASP A 44 -2.72 10.78 -3.55
C ASP A 44 -2.96 10.58 -2.04
N ASN A 45 -3.12 9.34 -1.60
CA ASN A 45 -3.34 8.95 -0.21
C ASN A 45 -2.28 7.94 0.22
N ARG A 46 -1.39 8.35 1.12
CA ARG A 46 -0.35 7.47 1.69
C ARG A 46 -0.91 6.63 2.82
N VAL A 47 -0.34 5.45 3.03
CA VAL A 47 -0.64 4.60 4.19
C VAL A 47 0.13 5.11 5.39
N VAL A 48 -0.57 5.66 6.37
CA VAL A 48 0.05 6.15 7.60
C VAL A 48 0.02 5.08 8.69
N VAL A 49 1.15 4.79 9.31
CA VAL A 49 1.24 3.76 10.37
C VAL A 49 2.11 4.24 11.54
N PRO A 50 1.87 3.75 12.77
CA PRO A 50 2.73 4.10 13.89
C PRO A 50 4.10 3.42 13.78
N ALA A 51 5.18 4.19 13.95
CA ALA A 51 6.52 3.68 14.13
C ALA A 51 6.67 2.97 15.49
N LYS A 52 7.71 2.13 15.62
CA LYS A 52 8.08 1.40 16.85
C LYS A 52 6.96 0.51 17.42
N THR A 53 6.02 0.12 16.57
CA THR A 53 4.89 -0.76 16.91
C THR A 53 4.90 -1.97 16.00
N HIS A 54 4.48 -3.13 16.52
CA HIS A 54 4.27 -4.32 15.69
C HIS A 54 2.98 -4.15 14.89
N LEU A 55 3.13 -4.11 13.57
CA LEU A 55 2.03 -4.01 12.61
C LEU A 55 1.78 -5.36 11.97
N ARG A 56 0.51 -5.71 11.78
CA ARG A 56 0.08 -6.87 11.00
C ARG A 56 -0.56 -6.38 9.71
N MET A 57 0.07 -6.69 8.58
CA MET A 57 -0.52 -6.44 7.27
C MET A 57 -1.24 -7.70 6.80
N ILE A 58 -2.52 -7.56 6.45
CA ILE A 58 -3.29 -8.60 5.77
C ILE A 58 -3.43 -8.17 4.30
N ILE A 59 -2.97 -9.01 3.39
CA ILE A 59 -2.78 -8.66 1.98
C ILE A 59 -3.56 -9.65 1.13
N THR A 60 -4.40 -9.12 0.25
CA THR A 60 -5.19 -9.88 -0.72
C THR A 60 -5.49 -9.05 -1.97
N SER A 61 -6.09 -9.70 -2.96
CA SER A 61 -6.49 -9.09 -4.23
C SER A 61 -7.98 -9.28 -4.49
N ALA A 62 -8.59 -8.27 -5.12
CA ALA A 62 -9.97 -8.30 -5.57
C ALA A 62 -10.14 -8.85 -7.01
N ASP A 63 -9.06 -8.93 -7.80
CA ASP A 63 -9.13 -9.30 -9.22
C ASP A 63 -8.06 -10.32 -9.65
N VAL A 64 -6.83 -9.88 -9.92
CA VAL A 64 -5.71 -10.68 -10.45
C VAL A 64 -4.60 -10.79 -9.42
N LEU A 65 -3.51 -11.46 -9.75
CA LEU A 65 -2.33 -11.47 -8.89
C LEU A 65 -1.70 -10.08 -8.84
N HIS A 66 -1.36 -9.64 -7.63
CA HIS A 66 -0.49 -8.49 -7.38
C HIS A 66 0.54 -8.88 -6.32
N SER A 67 1.47 -7.99 -5.99
CA SER A 67 2.39 -8.22 -4.88
C SER A 67 2.70 -6.92 -4.16
N TRP A 68 2.36 -6.86 -2.88
CA TRP A 68 2.62 -5.69 -2.04
C TRP A 68 4.07 -5.74 -1.58
N ALA A 69 4.90 -4.83 -2.08
CA ALA A 69 6.33 -4.85 -1.84
C ALA A 69 6.87 -3.47 -1.49
N VAL A 70 7.52 -3.38 -0.33
CA VAL A 70 8.22 -2.19 0.18
C VAL A 70 9.65 -2.60 0.54
N PRO A 71 10.62 -2.48 -0.38
CA PRO A 71 11.96 -3.05 -0.22
C PRO A 71 12.73 -2.54 1.00
N SER A 72 12.58 -1.25 1.34
CA SER A 72 13.23 -0.64 2.51
C SER A 72 12.77 -1.22 3.85
N LEU A 73 11.58 -1.81 3.89
CA LEU A 73 11.05 -2.55 5.05
C LEU A 73 11.35 -4.05 4.97
N GLY A 74 11.93 -4.53 3.86
CA GLY A 74 12.20 -5.94 3.62
C GLY A 74 10.92 -6.78 3.43
N VAL A 75 9.83 -6.15 3.00
CA VAL A 75 8.53 -6.81 2.85
C VAL A 75 8.20 -6.97 1.37
N LYS A 76 7.88 -8.21 0.98
CA LYS A 76 7.24 -8.55 -0.28
C LYS A 76 6.26 -9.68 0.00
N CYS A 77 4.99 -9.48 -0.34
CA CYS A 77 3.96 -10.47 -0.11
C CYS A 77 2.92 -10.42 -1.23
N ASP A 78 2.67 -11.56 -1.85
CA ASP A 78 1.74 -11.65 -2.97
C ASP A 78 0.30 -11.48 -2.49
N ALA A 79 -0.47 -10.70 -3.24
CA ALA A 79 -1.90 -10.53 -3.08
C ALA A 79 -2.60 -11.49 -4.03
N VAL A 80 -3.16 -12.57 -3.49
CA VAL A 80 -3.77 -13.65 -4.27
C VAL A 80 -5.29 -13.61 -4.09
N PRO A 81 -6.08 -13.50 -5.18
CA PRO A 81 -7.54 -13.56 -5.09
C PRO A 81 -8.02 -14.82 -4.37
N GLY A 82 -8.92 -14.66 -3.40
CA GLY A 82 -9.44 -15.77 -2.60
C GLY A 82 -8.53 -16.26 -1.46
N ARG A 83 -7.40 -15.58 -1.20
CA ARG A 83 -6.52 -15.87 -0.06
C ARG A 83 -6.11 -14.60 0.69
N LEU A 84 -6.17 -14.64 2.02
CA LEU A 84 -5.62 -13.62 2.90
C LEU A 84 -4.21 -14.03 3.33
N ASN A 85 -3.19 -13.35 2.81
CA ASN A 85 -1.82 -13.51 3.30
C ASN A 85 -1.55 -12.54 4.44
N GLN A 86 -0.71 -12.94 5.39
CA GLN A 86 -0.35 -12.11 6.55
C GLN A 86 1.16 -11.93 6.62
N THR A 87 1.61 -10.70 6.86
CA THR A 87 3.00 -10.39 7.21
C THR A 87 3.06 -9.44 8.41
N SER A 88 4.15 -9.52 9.18
CA SER A 88 4.39 -8.66 10.34
C SER A 88 5.51 -7.68 10.03
N ILE A 89 5.31 -6.41 10.39
CA ILE A 89 6.27 -5.34 10.15
C ILE A 89 6.55 -4.63 11.48
N PHE A 90 7.82 -4.31 11.72
CA PHE A 90 8.22 -3.44 12.84
C PHE A 90 9.13 -2.33 12.31
N ILE A 91 8.62 -1.10 12.27
CA ILE A 91 9.32 0.04 11.68
C ILE A 91 10.12 0.75 12.77
N LYS A 92 11.45 0.82 12.63
CA LYS A 92 12.34 1.34 13.69
C LYS A 92 12.48 2.86 13.70
N ARG A 93 12.21 3.52 12.57
CA ARG A 93 12.46 4.95 12.34
C ARG A 93 11.25 5.54 11.64
N GLU A 94 10.89 6.76 11.99
CA GLU A 94 9.87 7.52 11.27
C GLU A 94 10.38 7.90 9.88
N GLY A 95 9.45 8.11 8.94
CA GLY A 95 9.76 8.52 7.57
C GLY A 95 8.85 7.89 6.52
N VAL A 96 9.14 8.21 5.26
CA VAL A 96 8.37 7.75 4.09
C VAL A 96 9.12 6.64 3.38
N TYR A 97 8.42 5.55 3.09
CA TYR A 97 8.93 4.33 2.48
C TYR A 97 8.15 4.02 1.21
N TYR A 98 8.88 3.93 0.10
CA TYR A 98 8.31 3.67 -1.22
C TYR A 98 8.40 2.20 -1.60
N GLY A 99 7.42 1.75 -2.35
CA GLY A 99 7.28 0.41 -2.89
C GLY A 99 6.56 0.42 -4.23
N GLN A 100 6.55 -0.73 -4.90
CA GLN A 100 5.84 -0.94 -6.16
C GLN A 100 5.28 -2.35 -6.22
N CYS A 101 4.23 -2.55 -7.02
CA CYS A 101 3.73 -3.88 -7.30
C CYS A 101 4.85 -4.74 -7.92
N SER A 102 5.07 -5.94 -7.38
CA SER A 102 6.18 -6.83 -7.78
C SER A 102 5.70 -8.16 -8.39
N GLU A 103 4.48 -8.17 -8.94
CA GLU A 103 3.87 -9.28 -9.68
C GLU A 103 3.04 -8.72 -10.85
N LEU A 104 3.15 -9.34 -12.04
CA LEU A 104 2.57 -8.79 -13.26
C LEU A 104 1.03 -8.78 -13.22
N CYS A 105 0.45 -7.58 -13.22
CA CYS A 105 -1.00 -7.39 -13.04
C CYS A 105 -1.73 -6.70 -14.21
N GLY A 106 -1.09 -6.59 -15.38
CA GLY A 106 -1.68 -6.04 -16.61
C GLY A 106 -1.00 -4.77 -17.12
N THR A 107 -1.71 -3.98 -17.94
CA THR A 107 -1.14 -2.86 -18.70
C THR A 107 -0.50 -1.78 -17.82
N ASN A 108 -1.13 -1.44 -16.70
CA ASN A 108 -0.64 -0.40 -15.79
C ASN A 108 0.14 -0.98 -14.60
N HIS A 109 0.75 -2.16 -14.76
CA HIS A 109 1.51 -2.81 -13.69
C HIS A 109 2.59 -1.92 -13.06
N ALA A 110 3.26 -1.08 -13.86
CA ALA A 110 4.28 -0.16 -13.37
C ALA A 110 3.73 1.07 -12.63
N PHE A 111 2.41 1.29 -12.65
CA PHE A 111 1.75 2.54 -12.26
C PHE A 111 0.85 2.38 -11.02
N MET A 112 1.17 1.41 -10.16
CA MET A 112 0.48 1.19 -8.88
C MET A 112 1.48 1.15 -7.72
N PRO A 113 2.13 2.30 -7.42
CA PRO A 113 3.11 2.40 -6.35
C PRO A 113 2.45 2.26 -4.97
N ILE A 114 3.31 2.05 -3.98
CA ILE A 114 2.95 1.96 -2.57
C ILE A 114 3.76 3.02 -1.84
N VAL A 115 3.10 3.85 -1.04
CA VAL A 115 3.78 4.80 -0.16
C VAL A 115 3.28 4.60 1.25
N LEU A 116 4.21 4.27 2.14
CA LEU A 116 3.96 4.08 3.56
C LEU A 116 4.70 5.16 4.35
N GLU A 117 3.96 5.88 5.18
CA GLU A 117 4.47 6.92 6.07
C GLU A 117 4.41 6.43 7.53
N ALA A 118 5.56 6.32 8.17
CA ALA A 118 5.67 5.93 9.56
C ALA A 118 5.85 7.16 10.47
N VAL A 119 4.94 7.33 11.43
CA VAL A 119 4.88 8.46 12.38
C VAL A 119 4.83 8.04 13.83
#